data_AF-A0A9X7I458-F1
#
_entry.id   AF-A0A9X7I458-F1
#
_cell.length_a   1.000
_cell.length_b   1.000
_cell.length_c   1.000
_cell.angle_alpha   90.00
_cell.angle_beta   90.00
_cell.angle_gamma   90.00
#
_symmetry.space_group_name_H-M   'P 1'
#
loop_
_entity.id
_entity.type
_entity.pdbx_description
1 polymer ?
#
loop_
_entity_poly.entity_id
_entity_poly.type
_entity_poly.pdbx_seq_one_letter_code
_entity_poly.pdbx_strand_id
1 'polypeptide(L)'
;MIRKIFCFIVLFLNVEIYGMSPAPFPDGDVNITSRNNEPCIYIDREDLIGGYVIYIYSYDSDNPFEYKSAFDKNYPVKDKCIPMNTQNFPGIDLRENVRYEFKLIPQELVEYEGYSAYIKSNFTGLSGAYCFKKIDGQMEVQDFNYRLDKCVDRTVSSDNGIKPKKQKSWWYLLITWFMDLWFK
;
A
#
# COMPACT_ATOMS: atom_id res chain seq x y z
N MET A 1 10.19 41.93 -30.29
CA MET A 1 9.39 41.35 -29.18
C MET A 1 9.35 39.82 -29.23
N ILE A 2 9.18 39.22 -30.41
CA ILE A 2 9.15 37.75 -30.67
C ILE A 2 10.42 37.01 -30.20
N ARG A 3 11.61 37.64 -30.32
CA ARG A 3 12.90 37.01 -30.00
C ARG A 3 13.12 36.73 -28.50
N LYS A 4 12.47 37.49 -27.60
CA LYS A 4 12.55 37.26 -26.13
C LYS A 4 11.60 36.14 -25.67
N ILE A 5 10.47 35.96 -26.35
CA ILE A 5 9.51 34.88 -26.09
C ILE A 5 10.10 33.53 -26.51
N PHE A 6 10.82 33.49 -27.63
CA PHE A 6 11.47 32.28 -28.12
C PHE A 6 12.56 31.75 -27.16
N CYS A 7 13.34 32.65 -26.54
CA CYS A 7 14.33 32.28 -25.52
C CYS A 7 13.67 31.68 -24.26
N PHE A 8 12.51 32.19 -23.85
CA PHE A 8 11.77 31.63 -22.71
C PHE A 8 11.29 30.20 -23.00
N ILE A 9 10.78 29.93 -24.19
CA ILE A 9 10.31 28.59 -24.59
C ILE A 9 11.47 27.59 -24.66
N VAL A 10 12.63 28.00 -25.18
CA VAL A 10 13.83 27.14 -25.25
C VAL A 10 14.44 26.87 -23.86
N LEU A 11 14.34 27.80 -22.91
CA LEU A 11 14.74 27.59 -21.52
C LEU A 11 13.85 26.57 -20.79
N PHE A 12 12.55 26.51 -21.11
CA PHE A 12 11.64 25.49 -20.56
C PHE A 12 11.79 24.10 -21.21
N LEU A 13 12.40 24.00 -22.40
CA LEU A 13 12.67 22.72 -23.08
C LEU A 13 13.94 22.01 -22.59
N ASN A 14 14.80 22.71 -21.83
CA ASN A 14 16.02 22.14 -21.24
C ASN A 14 15.85 21.74 -19.77
N VAL A 15 14.60 21.65 -19.28
CA VAL A 15 14.35 20.88 -18.06
C VAL A 15 14.54 19.44 -18.47
N GLU A 16 15.73 18.90 -18.21
CA GLU A 16 15.94 17.46 -18.19
C GLU A 16 14.78 16.88 -17.39
N ILE A 17 13.89 16.16 -18.09
CA ILE A 17 12.81 15.42 -17.47
C ILE A 17 13.52 14.25 -16.81
N TYR A 18 14.16 14.50 -15.66
CA TYR A 18 14.51 13.46 -14.71
C TYR A 18 13.22 12.71 -14.48
N GLY A 19 13.21 11.46 -14.94
CA GLY A 19 12.01 10.67 -15.13
C GLY A 19 11.08 10.87 -13.96
N MET A 20 9.80 11.11 -14.27
CA MET A 20 8.76 10.78 -13.31
C MET A 20 8.91 9.28 -13.06
N SER A 21 9.76 8.92 -12.09
CA SER A 21 9.66 7.63 -11.43
C SER A 21 8.18 7.49 -11.09
N PRO A 22 7.50 6.39 -11.47
CA PRO A 22 6.14 6.18 -11.02
C PRO A 22 6.17 6.38 -9.52
N ALA A 23 5.56 7.46 -9.05
CA ALA A 23 5.48 7.73 -7.63
C ALA A 23 4.92 6.43 -7.00
N PRO A 24 5.52 5.93 -5.91
CA PRO A 24 5.24 4.61 -5.36
C PRO A 24 3.89 4.65 -4.63
N PHE A 25 2.84 5.05 -5.34
CA PHE A 25 1.50 4.92 -4.87
C PHE A 25 1.17 3.45 -5.02
N PRO A 26 0.82 2.79 -3.92
CA PRO A 26 0.42 1.41 -4.00
C PRO A 26 -0.78 1.30 -4.94
N ASP A 27 -0.75 0.32 -5.84
CA ASP A 27 -1.79 -0.01 -6.82
C ASP A 27 -3.10 -0.49 -6.18
N GLY A 28 -3.19 -0.45 -4.85
CA GLY A 28 -4.36 -0.82 -4.08
C GLY A 28 -4.04 -0.94 -2.59
N ASP A 29 -5.06 -1.29 -1.82
CA ASP A 29 -4.97 -1.41 -0.37
C ASP A 29 -4.78 -2.87 0.05
N VAL A 30 -3.91 -3.08 1.05
CA VAL A 30 -3.91 -4.30 1.85
C VAL A 30 -4.95 -4.09 2.95
N ASN A 31 -5.92 -5.00 3.03
CA ASN A 31 -7.04 -4.91 3.95
C ASN A 31 -6.96 -5.99 5.02
N ILE A 32 -7.46 -5.67 6.22
CA ILE A 32 -7.52 -6.62 7.33
C ILE A 32 -8.97 -6.84 7.73
N THR A 33 -9.37 -8.11 7.79
CA THR A 33 -10.63 -8.57 8.38
C THR A 33 -10.35 -9.43 9.61
N SER A 34 -11.40 -9.89 10.29
CA SER A 34 -11.30 -10.89 11.36
C SER A 34 -11.92 -12.20 10.88
N ARG A 35 -11.19 -13.31 11.05
CA ARG A 35 -11.68 -14.65 10.74
C ARG A 35 -11.23 -15.59 11.83
N ASN A 36 -12.15 -16.35 12.41
CA ASN A 36 -11.88 -17.27 13.52
C ASN A 36 -11.17 -16.58 14.70
N ASN A 37 -11.55 -15.33 15.01
CA ASN A 37 -10.96 -14.49 16.05
C ASN A 37 -9.49 -14.10 15.82
N GLU A 38 -8.97 -14.28 14.60
CA GLU A 38 -7.62 -13.84 14.21
C GLU A 38 -7.70 -12.76 13.11
N PRO A 39 -6.84 -11.72 13.16
CA PRO A 39 -6.67 -10.80 12.05
C PRO A 39 -6.24 -11.54 10.78
N CYS A 40 -6.80 -11.14 9.65
CA CYS A 40 -6.65 -11.88 8.40
C CYS A 40 -6.50 -10.91 7.23
N ILE A 41 -5.43 -11.09 6.45
CA ILE A 41 -5.01 -10.20 5.36
C ILE A 41 -5.72 -10.57 4.07
N TYR A 42 -6.33 -9.59 3.41
CA TYR A 42 -6.90 -9.73 2.07
C TYR A 42 -6.65 -8.50 1.21
N ILE A 43 -6.90 -8.61 -0.08
CA ILE A 43 -6.87 -7.51 -1.04
C ILE A 43 -8.19 -7.45 -1.80
N ASP A 44 -8.57 -6.24 -2.23
CA ASP A 44 -9.80 -5.98 -2.99
C ASP A 44 -9.47 -5.72 -4.47
N ARG A 45 -8.72 -6.67 -5.05
CA ARG A 45 -8.28 -6.72 -6.45
C ARG A 45 -8.33 -8.19 -6.87
N GLU A 46 -8.80 -8.50 -8.07
CA GLU A 46 -8.93 -9.89 -8.55
C GLU A 46 -8.09 -10.19 -9.81
N ASP A 47 -7.37 -9.18 -10.30
CA ASP A 47 -6.66 -9.20 -11.58
C ASP A 47 -5.13 -9.30 -11.42
N LEU A 48 -4.61 -9.53 -10.20
CA LEU A 48 -3.16 -9.55 -9.96
C LEU A 48 -2.53 -10.88 -10.38
N ILE A 49 -1.34 -10.80 -11.00
CA ILE A 49 -0.57 -11.96 -11.44
C ILE A 49 0.87 -11.91 -10.92
N GLY A 50 1.47 -13.09 -10.78
CA GLY A 50 2.87 -13.25 -10.36
C GLY A 50 3.04 -13.66 -8.89
N GLY A 51 4.30 -13.71 -8.47
CA GLY A 51 4.69 -13.90 -7.08
C GLY A 51 4.47 -12.64 -6.27
N TYR A 52 4.23 -12.80 -4.97
CA TYR A 52 4.14 -11.67 -4.06
C TYR A 52 4.77 -11.98 -2.70
N VAL A 53 5.29 -10.92 -2.08
CA VAL A 53 5.73 -10.92 -0.68
C VAL A 53 4.88 -9.95 0.10
N ILE A 54 4.39 -10.37 1.26
CA ILE A 54 3.75 -9.51 2.26
C ILE A 54 4.76 -9.23 3.36
N TYR A 55 5.03 -7.96 3.60
CA TYR A 55 5.79 -7.47 4.75
C TYR A 55 4.85 -6.80 5.75
N ILE A 56 5.04 -7.12 7.03
CA ILE A 56 4.37 -6.47 8.16
C ILE A 56 5.44 -5.81 9.02
N TYR A 57 5.46 -4.48 9.03
CA TYR A 57 6.35 -3.69 9.87
C TYR A 57 5.57 -3.21 11.08
N SER A 58 6.04 -3.51 12.29
CA SER A 58 5.62 -2.74 13.46
C SER A 58 6.45 -1.47 13.55
N TYR A 59 5.85 -0.34 13.93
CA TYR A 59 6.59 0.92 14.08
C TYR A 59 7.83 0.82 14.99
N ASP A 60 7.83 -0.10 15.96
CA ASP A 60 8.93 -0.27 16.93
C ASP A 60 9.99 -1.33 16.54
N SER A 61 9.93 -1.91 15.32
CA SER A 61 10.85 -2.97 14.89
C SER A 61 11.34 -2.73 13.46
N ASP A 62 12.66 -2.82 13.28
CA ASP A 62 13.29 -2.74 11.96
C ASP A 62 13.11 -4.03 11.14
N ASN A 63 12.83 -5.16 11.80
CA ASN A 63 12.64 -6.45 11.13
C ASN A 63 11.14 -6.66 10.82
N PRO A 64 10.75 -6.77 9.53
CA PRO A 64 9.38 -7.11 9.18
C PRO A 64 9.10 -8.60 9.36
N PHE A 65 7.85 -8.93 9.62
CA PHE A 65 7.35 -10.28 9.37
C PHE A 65 7.12 -10.45 7.87
N GLU A 66 7.48 -11.61 7.33
CA GLU A 66 7.47 -11.87 5.88
C GLU A 66 6.61 -13.10 5.57
N TYR A 67 5.79 -12.99 4.52
CA TYR A 67 5.05 -14.11 3.92
C TYR A 67 5.23 -14.09 2.40
N LYS A 68 5.59 -15.23 1.80
CA LYS A 68 5.83 -15.36 0.35
C LYS A 68 4.85 -16.33 -0.28
N SER A 69 4.29 -15.97 -1.42
CA SER A 69 3.46 -16.86 -2.22
C SER A 69 3.34 -16.37 -3.66
N ALA A 70 2.39 -16.91 -4.39
CA ALA A 70 2.03 -16.47 -5.73
C ALA A 70 0.49 -16.44 -5.87
N PHE A 71 -0.01 -15.52 -6.71
CA PHE A 71 -1.45 -15.32 -6.85
C PHE A 71 -2.20 -16.53 -7.42
N ASP A 72 -1.52 -17.38 -8.20
CA ASP A 72 -2.06 -18.64 -8.71
C ASP A 72 -2.14 -19.75 -7.64
N LYS A 73 -1.28 -19.69 -6.61
CA LYS A 73 -1.24 -20.65 -5.50
C LYS A 73 -2.15 -20.23 -4.35
N ASN A 74 -2.06 -18.98 -3.93
CA ASN A 74 -2.84 -18.44 -2.82
C ASN A 74 -3.21 -16.98 -3.10
N TYR A 75 -4.39 -16.76 -3.67
CA TYR A 75 -4.91 -15.41 -3.88
C TYR A 75 -5.65 -14.93 -2.62
N PRO A 76 -5.18 -13.87 -1.92
CA PRO A 76 -5.77 -13.45 -0.65
C PRO A 76 -7.02 -12.59 -0.87
N VAL A 77 -8.13 -13.19 -1.27
CA VAL A 77 -9.46 -12.56 -1.26
C VAL A 77 -10.10 -12.62 0.13
N LYS A 78 -11.13 -11.81 0.40
CA LYS A 78 -11.76 -11.69 1.73
C LYS A 78 -12.12 -13.06 2.36
N ASP A 79 -12.69 -13.98 1.57
CA ASP A 79 -13.11 -15.31 2.03
C ASP A 79 -11.97 -16.35 2.13
N LYS A 80 -10.80 -16.04 1.56
CA LYS A 80 -9.57 -16.86 1.58
C LYS A 80 -8.38 -16.02 2.04
N CYS A 81 -8.63 -15.12 2.99
CA CYS A 81 -7.62 -14.23 3.54
C CYS A 81 -6.50 -15.03 4.23
N ILE A 82 -5.33 -14.42 4.39
CA ILE A 82 -4.15 -15.03 5.02
C ILE A 82 -4.18 -14.70 6.53
N PRO A 83 -4.35 -15.68 7.42
CA PRO A 83 -4.35 -15.44 8.86
C PRO A 83 -3.00 -14.91 9.35
N MET A 84 -3.05 -13.89 10.22
CA MET A 84 -1.89 -13.28 10.85
C MET A 84 -1.48 -14.04 12.11
N ASN A 85 -0.93 -15.24 11.93
CA ASN A 85 -0.49 -16.10 13.03
C ASN A 85 0.93 -16.62 12.79
N THR A 86 1.48 -17.32 13.79
CA THR A 86 2.87 -17.79 13.77
C THR A 86 3.17 -18.84 12.70
N GLN A 87 2.15 -19.44 12.08
CA GLN A 87 2.33 -20.38 10.97
C GLN A 87 2.66 -19.63 9.66
N ASN A 88 1.94 -18.54 9.38
CA ASN A 88 2.19 -17.73 8.18
C ASN A 88 3.27 -16.67 8.41
N PHE A 89 3.40 -16.17 9.63
CA PHE A 89 4.32 -15.11 10.03
C PHE A 89 5.07 -15.52 11.31
N PRO A 90 6.21 -16.23 11.18
CA PRO A 90 6.95 -16.74 12.34
C PRO A 90 7.29 -15.64 13.35
N GLY A 91 6.95 -15.87 14.62
CA GLY A 91 7.24 -14.94 15.72
C GLY A 91 6.33 -13.71 15.79
N ILE A 92 5.26 -13.63 14.99
CA ILE A 92 4.31 -12.52 15.08
C ILE A 92 3.63 -12.49 16.45
N ASP A 93 3.69 -11.34 17.11
CA ASP A 93 2.98 -11.04 18.35
C ASP A 93 2.35 -9.64 18.22
N LEU A 94 1.03 -9.62 18.02
CA LEU A 94 0.29 -8.40 17.75
C LEU A 94 -0.02 -7.68 19.07
N ARG A 95 0.59 -6.52 19.24
CA ARG A 95 0.49 -5.69 20.45
C ARG A 95 -0.62 -4.65 20.30
N GLU A 96 -1.27 -4.34 21.42
CA GLU A 96 -2.32 -3.33 21.47
C GLU A 96 -1.77 -1.92 21.22
N ASN A 97 -2.56 -1.08 20.54
CA ASN A 97 -2.22 0.33 20.25
C ASN A 97 -0.89 0.55 19.51
N VAL A 98 -0.34 -0.49 18.88
CA VAL A 98 0.83 -0.40 18.01
C VAL A 98 0.37 -0.27 16.57
N ARG A 99 0.98 0.65 15.83
CA ARG A 99 0.79 0.78 14.39
C ARG A 99 1.58 -0.29 13.65
N TYR A 100 0.87 -1.01 12.79
CA TYR A 100 1.46 -1.96 11.84
C TYR A 100 1.27 -1.44 10.41
N GLU A 101 2.35 -1.39 9.64
CA GLU A 101 2.33 -1.13 8.21
C GLU A 101 2.43 -2.43 7.43
N PHE A 102 1.59 -2.57 6.43
CA PHE A 102 1.52 -3.72 5.55
C PHE A 102 1.96 -3.29 4.16
N LYS A 103 2.84 -4.07 3.53
CA LYS A 103 3.23 -3.89 2.14
C LYS A 103 3.15 -5.23 1.44
N LEU A 104 2.42 -5.29 0.33
CA LEU A 104 2.44 -6.43 -0.56
C LEU A 104 3.16 -5.99 -1.82
N ILE A 105 4.31 -6.58 -2.14
CA ILE A 105 5.11 -6.20 -3.31
C ILE A 105 5.35 -7.40 -4.23
N PRO A 106 5.64 -7.16 -5.53
CA PRO A 106 6.02 -8.21 -6.45
C PRO A 106 7.22 -9.01 -5.96
N GLN A 107 7.12 -10.33 -6.07
CA GLN A 107 8.26 -11.23 -5.96
C GLN A 107 8.67 -11.65 -7.38
N GLU A 108 9.69 -11.00 -7.92
CA GLU A 108 10.09 -11.21 -9.33
C GLU A 108 10.65 -12.62 -9.59
N LEU A 109 11.18 -13.29 -8.57
CA LEU A 109 11.66 -14.67 -8.62
C LEU A 109 10.69 -15.57 -7.85
N VAL A 110 9.95 -16.40 -8.59
CA VAL A 110 9.05 -17.40 -8.01
C VAL A 110 9.67 -18.78 -8.20
N GLU A 111 9.83 -19.52 -7.10
CA GLU A 111 10.22 -20.93 -7.17
C GLU A 111 8.99 -21.81 -7.38
N TYR A 112 9.02 -22.58 -8.47
CA TYR A 112 8.00 -23.54 -8.84
C TYR A 112 8.66 -24.90 -9.05
N GLU A 113 8.33 -25.87 -8.19
CA GLU A 113 8.77 -27.27 -8.35
C GLU A 113 10.28 -27.45 -8.61
N GLY A 114 11.13 -26.64 -7.97
CA GLY A 114 12.59 -26.72 -8.10
C GLY A 114 13.20 -25.88 -9.23
N TYR A 115 12.40 -25.10 -9.96
CA TYR A 115 12.88 -24.14 -10.97
C TYR A 115 12.44 -22.70 -10.62
N SER A 116 13.33 -21.73 -10.84
CA SER A 116 13.01 -20.31 -10.70
C SER A 116 12.48 -19.77 -12.03
N ALA A 117 11.25 -19.26 -12.03
CA ALA A 117 10.66 -18.58 -13.18
C ALA A 117 10.55 -17.08 -12.91
N TYR A 118 11.01 -16.27 -13.87
CA TYR A 118 10.76 -14.83 -13.86
C TYR A 118 9.35 -14.57 -14.39
N ILE A 119 8.42 -14.26 -13.51
CA ILE A 119 7.05 -13.89 -13.88
C ILE A 119 6.91 -12.39 -13.62
N LYS A 120 6.78 -11.63 -14.72
CA LYS A 120 6.54 -10.20 -14.61
C LYS A 120 5.16 -9.96 -14.00
N SER A 121 5.16 -9.36 -12.81
CA SER A 121 3.92 -8.96 -12.12
C SER A 121 3.28 -7.74 -12.78
N ASN A 122 1.96 -7.63 -12.70
CA ASN A 122 1.19 -6.50 -13.25
C ASN A 122 0.84 -5.42 -12.21
N PHE A 123 1.60 -5.36 -11.12
CA PHE A 123 1.46 -4.39 -10.04
C PHE A 123 2.85 -4.01 -9.52
N THR A 124 2.92 -2.91 -8.78
CA THR A 124 4.13 -2.31 -8.20
C THR A 124 4.15 -2.44 -6.67
N GLY A 125 2.98 -2.50 -6.05
CA GLY A 125 2.81 -2.83 -4.64
C GLY A 125 1.44 -2.41 -4.12
N LEU A 126 0.98 -3.00 -3.02
CA LEU A 126 -0.20 -2.59 -2.27
C LEU A 126 0.22 -2.26 -0.84
N SER A 127 -0.54 -1.43 -0.13
CA SER A 127 -0.21 -1.11 1.26
C SER A 127 -1.42 -0.93 2.17
N GLY A 128 -1.21 -1.03 3.47
CA GLY A 128 -2.23 -0.72 4.47
C GLY A 128 -1.59 -0.36 5.81
N ALA A 129 -2.33 0.29 6.70
CA ALA A 129 -1.86 0.52 8.06
C ALA A 129 -3.01 0.36 9.05
N TYR A 130 -2.79 -0.50 10.04
CA TYR A 130 -3.81 -0.88 11.01
C TYR A 130 -3.21 -0.97 12.41
N CYS A 131 -4.09 -0.92 13.39
CA CYS A 131 -3.79 -1.24 14.76
C CYS A 131 -4.66 -2.41 15.23
N PHE A 132 -4.34 -2.91 16.42
CA PHE A 132 -5.10 -3.95 17.05
C PHE A 132 -5.42 -3.60 18.50
N LYS A 133 -6.54 -4.14 18.98
CA LYS A 133 -7.00 -4.03 20.36
C LYS A 133 -7.47 -5.39 20.83
N LYS A 134 -7.22 -5.73 22.09
CA LYS A 134 -7.75 -6.96 22.68
C LYS A 134 -9.00 -6.63 23.48
N ILE A 135 -10.10 -7.31 23.19
CA ILE A 135 -11.35 -7.25 23.96
C ILE A 135 -11.75 -8.66 24.33
N ASP A 136 -11.88 -8.95 25.62
CA ASP A 136 -12.28 -10.26 26.14
C ASP A 136 -11.46 -11.45 25.58
N GLY A 137 -10.17 -11.21 25.34
CA GLY A 137 -9.26 -12.23 24.79
C GLY A 137 -9.26 -12.33 23.26
N GLN A 138 -10.17 -11.63 22.57
CA GLN A 138 -10.27 -11.58 21.11
C GLN A 138 -9.54 -10.35 20.56
N MET A 139 -8.92 -10.51 19.39
CA MET A 139 -8.25 -9.40 18.70
C MET A 139 -9.21 -8.71 17.74
N GLU A 140 -9.42 -7.42 17.96
CA GLU A 140 -10.18 -6.53 17.09
C GLU A 140 -9.25 -5.63 16.28
N VAL A 141 -9.69 -5.30 15.07
CA VAL A 141 -8.94 -4.47 14.13
C VAL A 141 -9.38 -3.02 14.26
N GLN A 142 -8.40 -2.13 14.39
CA GLN A 142 -8.57 -0.68 14.45
C GLN A 142 -7.90 -0.03 13.25
N ASP A 143 -8.35 1.18 12.90
CA ASP A 143 -7.70 1.98 11.88
C ASP A 143 -6.65 2.91 12.52
N PHE A 144 -5.61 3.26 11.76
CA PHE A 144 -4.64 4.26 12.20
C PHE A 144 -5.02 5.65 11.68
N ASN A 145 -5.29 6.59 12.59
CA ASN A 145 -5.57 7.97 12.23
C ASN A 145 -4.28 8.79 12.14
N TYR A 146 -3.78 8.95 10.92
CA TYR A 146 -2.57 9.73 10.62
C TYR A 146 -2.59 11.20 11.08
N ARG A 147 -3.78 11.82 11.22
CA ARG A 147 -3.86 13.22 11.67
C ARG A 147 -3.68 13.35 13.17
N LEU A 148 -4.12 12.33 13.91
CA LEU A 148 -4.10 12.31 15.37
C LEU A 148 -2.96 11.43 15.91
N ASP A 149 -2.19 10.79 15.02
CA ASP A 149 -1.11 9.86 15.32
C ASP A 149 -1.52 8.78 16.33
N LYS A 150 -2.71 8.19 16.14
CA LYS A 150 -3.28 7.23 17.08
C LYS A 150 -4.19 6.20 16.42
N CYS A 151 -4.29 5.05 17.08
CA CYS A 151 -5.26 4.02 16.75
C CYS A 151 -6.68 4.47 17.13
N VAL A 152 -7.65 4.18 16.27
CA VAL A 152 -9.06 4.51 16.47
C VAL A 152 -9.93 3.32 16.11
N ASP A 153 -11.00 3.12 16.89
CA ASP A 153 -11.98 2.07 16.60
C ASP A 153 -12.61 2.29 15.22
N ARG A 154 -12.73 1.21 14.44
CA ARG A 154 -13.40 1.25 13.14
C ARG A 154 -14.86 1.62 13.36
N THR A 155 -15.26 2.82 12.95
CA THR A 155 -16.68 3.15 12.87
C THR A 155 -17.33 2.29 11.80
N VAL A 156 -18.45 1.63 12.13
CA VAL A 156 -19.21 0.67 11.29
C VAL A 156 -19.61 1.21 9.89
N SER A 157 -19.37 2.49 9.58
CA SER A 157 -19.61 3.11 8.27
C SER A 157 -18.43 3.08 7.27
N SER A 158 -17.34 2.37 7.55
CA SER A 158 -16.18 2.31 6.63
C SER A 158 -16.23 1.17 5.60
N ASP A 159 -17.42 0.73 5.15
CA ASP A 159 -17.53 0.09 3.82
C ASP A 159 -17.26 1.10 2.69
N ASN A 160 -17.24 2.39 3.03
CA ASN A 160 -16.59 3.41 2.22
C ASN A 160 -15.37 3.89 3.00
N GLY A 161 -14.26 3.16 2.87
CA GLY A 161 -12.95 3.64 3.30
C GLY A 161 -12.82 5.11 2.94
N ILE A 162 -12.37 5.93 3.89
CA ILE A 162 -11.89 7.27 3.59
C ILE A 162 -10.75 7.04 2.60
N LYS A 163 -11.08 6.98 1.31
CA LYS A 163 -10.11 7.01 0.22
C LYS A 163 -9.25 8.22 0.57
N PRO A 164 -7.95 8.07 0.85
CA PRO A 164 -7.10 9.25 0.93
C PRO A 164 -7.37 10.00 -0.36
N LYS A 165 -7.97 11.20 -0.25
CA LYS A 165 -8.30 12.03 -1.41
C LYS A 165 -7.04 12.00 -2.27
N LYS A 166 -7.14 11.48 -3.50
CA LYS A 166 -6.02 11.44 -4.47
C LYS A 166 -5.21 12.70 -4.24
N GLN A 167 -4.03 12.55 -3.63
CA GLN A 167 -3.20 13.71 -3.33
C GLN A 167 -2.95 14.34 -4.69
N LYS A 168 -3.46 15.56 -4.88
CA LYS A 168 -3.39 16.22 -6.18
C LYS A 168 -1.92 16.23 -6.55
N SER A 169 -1.60 15.56 -7.66
CA SER A 169 -0.23 15.47 -8.19
C SER A 169 0.40 16.86 -8.13
N TRP A 170 1.66 16.96 -7.72
CA TRP A 170 2.36 18.25 -7.72
C TRP A 170 2.21 18.93 -9.09
N TRP A 171 2.24 18.19 -10.19
CA TRP A 171 1.96 18.73 -11.53
C TRP A 171 0.61 19.42 -11.65
N TYR A 172 -0.44 18.86 -11.05
CA TYR A 172 -1.75 19.50 -11.01
C TYR A 172 -1.68 20.81 -10.21
N LEU A 173 -1.01 20.81 -9.06
CA LEU A 173 -0.83 22.03 -8.24
C LEU A 173 -0.05 23.11 -8.99
N LEU A 174 0.98 22.71 -9.75
CA LEU A 174 1.82 23.59 -10.55
C LEU A 174 1.05 24.18 -11.75
N ILE A 175 0.19 23.38 -12.40
CA ILE A 175 -0.72 23.86 -13.44
C ILE A 175 -1.74 24.85 -12.87
N THR A 176 -2.38 24.55 -11.72
CA THR A 176 -3.30 25.51 -11.10
C THR A 176 -2.61 26.81 -10.70
N TRP A 177 -1.40 26.73 -10.14
CA TRP A 177 -0.61 27.93 -9.82
C TRP A 177 -0.30 28.74 -11.08
N PHE A 178 0.05 28.08 -12.19
CA PHE A 178 0.33 28.76 -13.45
C PHE A 178 -0.93 29.43 -14.05
N MET A 179 -2.08 28.76 -13.99
CA MET A 179 -3.36 29.30 -14.46
C MET A 179 -3.78 30.52 -13.62
N ASP A 180 -3.63 30.46 -12.29
CA ASP A 180 -3.95 31.57 -11.38
C ASP A 180 -3.05 32.80 -11.61
N LEU A 181 -1.83 32.60 -12.11
CA LEU A 181 -0.87 33.67 -12.36
C LEU A 181 -1.10 34.39 -13.70
N TRP A 182 -1.76 33.72 -14.66
CA TRP A 182 -1.95 34.21 -16.03
C TRP A 182 -3.38 34.64 -16.36
N PHE A 183 -4.38 34.12 -15.67
CA PHE A 183 -5.80 34.37 -15.97
C PHE A 183 -6.52 35.18 -14.89
N LYS A 184 -5.77 35.92 -14.06
CA LYS A 184 -6.30 36.86 -13.07
C LYS A 184 -6.03 38.30 -13.47
#